data_AF-A0A1I2D2P6-F1
#
_entry.id   AF-A0A1I2D2P6-F1
#
_cell.length_a   1.000
_cell.length_b   1.000
_cell.length_c   1.000
_cell.angle_alpha   90.00
_cell.angle_beta   90.00
_cell.angle_gamma   90.00
#
_symmetry.space_group_name_H-M   'P 1'
#
loop_
_entity.id
_entity.type
_entity.pdbx_description
1 polymer ?
#
loop_
_entity_poly.entity_id
_entity_poly.type
_entity_poly.pdbx_seq_one_letter_code
_entity_poly.pdbx_strand_id
1 'polypeptide(L)'
;MTTMHAAETELARLEKAVAAIAANLVELDQNPDRQELGRIKLTGRTATAWADAGDALARLWQGHRQLGEVIDRARALRSQRRMSDADRAAFQQEVLGSSITLSTATVPLAQRGLLGSGQVISTCTPAELLAAMEAAFATAVAVVTSAGEAWRRATPAAAEAADALLHVRDLTRQTAGGLAAETDRLLDEADRLLGDLTGTLLSDPLGADVSGLERVRALIARADAERTSAAELRASLSQRLRDARTVVAEIEAAQTSADAAREAVDGRFPPDKIIVVRGADPRPELAAIDALAAAGHWALISPRLSAWNRQARERLAALRSAQAHHTGLLAERNELRGRLDAFRAKALSRGLDEDPQLSPLAQTARDVLHQAPCDLAAARAAVERYQDALSATIAAREAR
;
A
#
# COMPACT_ATOMS: atom_id res chain seq x y z
N MET A 1 -78.28 5.93 22.19
CA MET A 1 -77.33 5.46 23.23
C MET A 1 -75.97 5.08 22.65
N THR A 2 -75.91 4.40 21.51
CA THR A 2 -74.67 3.94 20.85
C THR A 2 -73.67 5.06 20.50
N THR A 3 -74.16 6.24 20.09
CA THR A 3 -73.31 7.38 19.67
C THR A 3 -72.67 8.14 20.83
N MET A 4 -73.30 8.17 22.01
CA MET A 4 -72.73 8.84 23.20
C MET A 4 -71.63 7.98 23.84
N HIS A 5 -71.82 6.67 23.88
CA HIS A 5 -70.81 5.73 24.35
C HIS A 5 -69.57 5.71 23.45
N ALA A 6 -69.75 5.82 22.13
CA ALA A 6 -68.65 5.98 21.18
C ALA A 6 -67.85 7.27 21.42
N ALA A 7 -68.54 8.40 21.66
CA ALA A 7 -67.87 9.67 21.97
C ALA A 7 -67.14 9.65 23.33
N GLU A 8 -67.68 8.99 24.35
CA GLU A 8 -66.98 8.79 25.64
C GLU A 8 -65.73 7.90 25.50
N THR A 9 -65.82 6.85 24.68
CA THR A 9 -64.70 5.96 24.40
C THR A 9 -63.58 6.69 23.65
N GLU A 10 -63.94 7.52 22.66
CA GLU A 10 -62.97 8.32 21.91
C GLU A 10 -62.33 9.39 22.80
N LEU A 11 -63.08 10.06 23.69
CA LEU A 11 -62.50 11.00 24.65
C LEU A 11 -61.44 10.32 25.54
N ALA A 12 -61.74 9.15 26.09
CA ALA A 12 -60.77 8.40 26.91
C ALA A 12 -59.53 7.97 26.10
N ARG A 13 -59.70 7.63 24.81
CA ARG A 13 -58.61 7.32 23.89
C ARG A 13 -57.72 8.55 23.64
N LEU A 14 -58.31 9.71 23.38
CA LEU A 14 -57.60 10.96 23.14
C LEU A 14 -56.81 11.41 24.39
N GLU A 15 -57.38 11.27 25.59
CA GLU A 15 -56.66 11.56 26.84
C GLU A 15 -55.41 10.69 27.02
N LYS A 16 -55.55 9.38 26.76
CA LYS A 16 -54.42 8.46 26.79
C LYS A 16 -53.38 8.79 25.72
N ALA A 17 -53.82 9.18 24.53
CA ALA A 17 -52.94 9.56 23.43
C ALA A 17 -52.12 10.81 23.76
N VAL A 18 -52.76 11.86 24.32
CA VAL A 18 -52.06 13.10 24.74
C VAL A 18 -50.97 12.81 25.78
N ALA A 19 -51.28 12.00 26.80
CA ALA A 19 -50.28 11.62 27.80
C ALA A 19 -49.10 10.84 27.19
N ALA A 20 -49.37 9.92 26.26
CA ALA A 20 -48.32 9.17 25.57
C ALA A 20 -47.47 10.06 24.66
N ILE A 21 -48.08 11.01 23.95
CA ILE A 21 -47.36 11.98 23.10
C ILE A 21 -46.41 12.81 23.96
N ALA A 22 -46.86 13.34 25.10
CA ALA A 22 -46.02 14.13 26.00
C ALA A 22 -44.81 13.34 26.50
N ALA A 23 -44.99 12.07 26.88
CA ALA A 23 -43.89 11.18 27.28
C ALA A 23 -42.88 10.96 26.14
N ASN A 24 -43.35 10.61 24.95
CA ASN A 24 -42.48 10.37 23.78
C ASN A 24 -41.69 11.61 23.36
N LEU A 25 -42.27 12.82 23.50
CA LEU A 25 -41.56 14.07 23.19
C LEU A 25 -40.44 14.35 24.19
N VAL A 26 -40.65 14.04 25.47
CA VAL A 26 -39.62 14.16 26.51
C VAL A 26 -38.49 13.16 26.24
N GLU A 27 -38.82 11.91 25.89
CA GLU A 27 -37.82 10.91 25.49
C GLU A 27 -37.01 11.35 24.26
N LEU A 28 -37.67 11.93 23.25
CA LEU A 28 -36.99 12.49 22.08
C LEU A 28 -36.09 13.69 22.43
N ASP A 29 -36.43 14.47 23.45
CA ASP A 29 -35.59 15.58 23.95
C ASP A 29 -34.36 15.09 24.74
N GLN A 30 -34.51 13.95 25.41
CA GLN A 30 -33.42 13.29 26.14
C GLN A 30 -32.53 12.43 25.24
N ASN A 31 -32.91 12.23 23.97
CA ASN A 31 -32.11 11.45 23.03
C ASN A 31 -30.74 12.13 22.76
N PRO A 32 -29.61 11.41 22.92
CA PRO A 32 -28.28 11.97 22.79
C PRO A 32 -27.97 12.47 21.37
N ASP A 33 -28.42 11.76 20.33
CA ASP A 33 -28.20 12.15 18.92
C ASP A 33 -28.94 13.48 18.62
N ARG A 34 -30.14 13.65 19.18
CA ARG A 34 -30.92 14.90 19.08
C ARG A 34 -30.23 16.06 19.81
N GLN A 35 -29.68 15.80 21.00
CA GLN A 35 -28.94 16.82 21.77
C GLN A 35 -27.68 17.27 21.02
N GLU A 36 -26.94 16.34 20.41
CA GLU A 36 -25.77 16.68 19.59
C GLU A 36 -26.14 17.51 18.36
N LEU A 37 -27.21 17.15 17.62
CA LEU A 37 -27.73 17.95 16.51
C LEU A 37 -28.10 19.38 16.94
N GLY A 38 -28.58 19.56 18.18
CA GLY A 38 -28.89 20.88 18.73
C GLY A 38 -27.67 21.69 19.19
N ARG A 39 -26.54 21.03 19.46
CA ARG A 39 -25.30 21.68 19.94
C ARG A 39 -24.40 22.15 18.81
N ILE A 40 -24.37 21.41 17.71
CA ILE A 40 -23.44 21.65 16.60
C ILE A 40 -24.07 22.62 15.58
N LYS A 41 -23.25 23.46 14.96
CA LYS A 41 -23.69 24.27 13.82
C LYS A 41 -23.81 23.37 12.58
N LEU A 42 -25.03 22.91 12.30
CA LEU A 42 -25.32 22.05 11.17
C LEU A 42 -25.17 22.77 9.83
N THR A 43 -24.76 22.04 8.80
CA THR A 43 -24.67 22.54 7.42
C THR A 43 -25.33 21.57 6.43
N GLY A 44 -25.45 22.01 5.17
CA GLY A 44 -25.85 21.17 4.05
C GLY A 44 -27.20 20.46 4.24
N ARG A 45 -27.23 19.15 3.95
CA ARG A 45 -28.47 18.36 3.95
C ARG A 45 -29.03 18.16 5.35
N THR A 46 -28.15 17.98 6.33
CA THR A 46 -28.54 17.80 7.73
C THR A 46 -29.16 19.07 8.28
N ALA A 47 -28.64 20.25 7.94
CA ALA A 47 -29.25 21.52 8.34
C ALA A 47 -30.68 21.68 7.80
N THR A 48 -30.90 21.39 6.52
CA THR A 48 -32.25 21.45 5.91
C THR A 48 -33.20 20.46 6.57
N ALA A 49 -32.78 19.19 6.68
CA ALA A 49 -33.60 18.15 7.30
C ALA A 49 -33.91 18.45 8.78
N TRP A 50 -32.96 19.06 9.50
CA TRP A 50 -33.16 19.46 10.89
C TRP A 50 -34.08 20.67 11.04
N ALA A 51 -34.00 21.65 10.14
CA ALA A 51 -34.95 22.76 10.09
C ALA A 51 -36.38 22.26 9.83
N ASP A 52 -36.56 21.36 8.86
CA ASP A 52 -37.86 20.75 8.55
C ASP A 52 -38.40 19.94 9.75
N ALA A 53 -37.53 19.21 10.44
CA ALA A 53 -37.87 18.49 11.67
C ALA A 53 -38.24 19.45 12.81
N GLY A 54 -37.54 20.59 12.94
CA GLY A 54 -37.85 21.64 13.90
C GLY A 54 -39.24 22.25 13.67
N ASP A 55 -39.57 22.56 12.42
CA ASP A 55 -40.89 23.03 12.02
C ASP A 55 -41.98 21.98 12.27
N ALA A 56 -41.69 20.70 12.00
CA ALA A 56 -42.58 19.59 12.30
C ALA A 56 -42.85 19.45 13.81
N LEU A 57 -41.80 19.56 14.64
CA LEU A 57 -41.92 19.54 16.10
C LEU A 57 -42.70 20.75 16.62
N ALA A 58 -42.50 21.95 16.05
CA ALA A 58 -43.26 23.13 16.41
C ALA A 58 -44.76 22.96 16.11
N ARG A 59 -45.09 22.43 14.92
CA ARG A 59 -46.48 22.08 14.56
C ARG A 59 -47.07 21.01 15.47
N LEU A 60 -46.27 20.02 15.87
CA LEU A 60 -46.68 18.97 16.80
C LEU A 60 -47.04 19.57 18.17
N TRP A 61 -46.20 20.45 18.72
CA TRP A 61 -46.50 21.12 19.99
C TRP A 61 -47.73 22.03 19.91
N GLN A 62 -47.94 22.70 18.78
CA GLN A 62 -49.18 23.45 18.54
C GLN A 62 -50.40 22.52 18.53
N GLY A 63 -50.32 21.39 17.81
CA GLY A 63 -51.37 20.38 17.79
C GLY A 63 -51.66 19.79 19.16
N HIS A 64 -50.62 19.50 19.96
CA HIS A 64 -50.77 19.01 21.33
C HIS A 64 -51.55 20.01 22.20
N ARG A 65 -51.26 21.32 22.10
CA ARG A 65 -52.03 22.35 22.81
C ARG A 65 -53.48 22.40 22.34
N GLN A 66 -53.73 22.41 21.03
CA GLN A 66 -55.07 22.43 20.46
C GLN A 66 -55.90 21.19 20.88
N LEU A 67 -55.28 20.01 20.89
CA LEU A 67 -55.92 18.78 21.33
C LEU A 67 -56.24 18.81 22.83
N GLY A 68 -55.34 19.35 23.65
CA GLY A 68 -55.60 19.59 25.08
C GLY A 68 -56.80 20.49 25.32
N GLU A 69 -56.91 21.60 24.58
CA GLU A 69 -58.05 22.52 24.68
C GLU A 69 -59.38 21.85 24.29
N VAL A 70 -59.39 21.02 23.25
CA VAL A 70 -60.57 20.23 22.84
C VAL A 70 -60.98 19.26 23.94
N ILE A 71 -60.03 18.54 24.53
CA ILE A 71 -60.28 17.60 25.63
C ILE A 71 -60.84 18.34 26.85
N ASP A 72 -60.28 19.49 27.21
CA ASP A 72 -60.76 20.28 28.34
C ASP A 72 -62.18 20.82 28.10
N ARG A 73 -62.50 21.27 26.89
CA ARG A 73 -63.88 21.64 26.49
C ARG A 73 -64.84 20.46 26.56
N ALA A 74 -64.42 19.30 26.04
CA ALA A 74 -65.21 18.07 26.09
C ALA A 74 -65.47 17.61 27.54
N ARG A 75 -64.47 17.69 28.43
CA ARG A 75 -64.63 17.42 29.88
C ARG A 75 -65.59 18.41 30.53
N ALA A 76 -65.46 19.70 30.22
CA ALA A 76 -66.33 20.73 30.79
C ALA A 76 -67.80 20.46 30.45
N LEU A 77 -68.10 20.15 29.18
CA LEU A 77 -69.43 19.74 28.73
C LEU A 77 -69.92 18.47 29.43
N ARG A 78 -69.03 17.48 29.63
CA ARG A 78 -69.36 16.22 30.29
C ARG A 78 -69.61 16.35 31.80
N SER A 79 -68.98 17.32 32.46
CA SER A 79 -69.06 17.55 33.92
C SER A 79 -70.35 18.23 34.38
N GLN A 80 -71.18 18.72 33.45
CA GLN A 80 -72.44 19.39 33.76
C GLN A 80 -73.48 18.39 34.30
N ARG A 81 -74.10 18.73 35.46
CA ARG A 81 -75.08 17.87 36.16
C ARG A 81 -76.37 17.58 35.37
N ARG A 82 -76.72 18.39 34.37
CA ARG A 82 -77.87 18.21 33.46
C ARG A 82 -77.45 18.61 32.04
N MET A 83 -77.08 17.64 31.22
CA MET A 83 -76.80 17.87 29.80
C MET A 83 -78.11 18.03 29.03
N SER A 84 -78.28 19.14 28.30
CA SER A 84 -79.33 19.27 27.29
C SER A 84 -78.99 18.45 26.04
N ASP A 85 -79.97 18.23 25.16
CA ASP A 85 -79.71 17.57 23.87
C ASP A 85 -78.78 18.41 22.97
N ALA A 86 -78.77 19.75 23.14
CA ALA A 86 -77.81 20.63 22.48
C ALA A 86 -76.38 20.40 23.02
N ASP A 87 -76.20 20.21 24.33
CA ASP A 87 -74.90 19.92 24.93
C ASP A 87 -74.37 18.54 24.50
N ARG A 88 -75.27 17.56 24.31
CA ARG A 88 -74.92 16.24 23.77
C ARG A 88 -74.46 16.31 22.32
N ALA A 89 -75.13 17.10 21.48
CA ALA A 89 -74.74 17.32 20.10
C ALA A 89 -73.40 18.08 20.02
N ALA A 90 -73.21 19.11 20.86
CA ALA A 90 -71.95 19.84 20.96
C ALA A 90 -70.79 18.93 21.41
N PHE A 91 -71.00 18.06 22.40
CA PHE A 91 -70.01 17.08 22.84
C PHE A 91 -69.62 16.10 21.72
N GLN A 92 -70.59 15.59 20.96
CA GLN A 92 -70.31 14.71 19.83
C GLN A 92 -69.54 15.43 18.72
N GLN A 93 -69.90 16.68 18.40
CA GLN A 93 -69.19 17.48 17.41
C GLN A 93 -67.75 17.80 17.86
N GLU A 94 -67.54 18.05 19.15
CA GLU A 94 -66.23 18.40 19.69
C GLU A 94 -65.24 17.22 19.63
N VAL A 95 -65.72 15.99 19.88
CA VAL A 95 -64.89 14.78 19.97
C VAL A 95 -64.79 14.03 18.63
N LEU A 96 -65.89 13.93 17.87
CA LEU A 96 -65.96 13.14 16.63
C LEU A 96 -66.02 14.01 15.37
N GLY A 97 -66.35 15.29 15.49
CA GLY A 97 -66.50 16.22 14.38
C GLY A 97 -65.27 17.10 14.15
N SER A 98 -65.35 17.93 13.10
CA SER A 98 -64.29 18.89 12.74
C SER A 98 -64.32 20.11 13.66
N SER A 99 -63.89 19.94 14.91
CA SER A 99 -63.92 20.95 15.98
C SER A 99 -62.67 21.81 16.07
N ILE A 100 -61.57 21.38 15.46
CA ILE A 100 -60.26 22.04 15.57
C ILE A 100 -60.06 22.98 14.40
N THR A 101 -59.87 24.28 14.67
CA THR A 101 -59.54 25.27 13.63
C THR A 101 -58.02 25.34 13.44
N LEU A 102 -57.53 24.91 12.28
CA LEU A 102 -56.11 24.87 11.94
C LEU A 102 -55.58 26.22 11.43
N SER A 103 -56.36 26.89 10.58
CA SER A 103 -55.96 28.18 10.00
C SER A 103 -57.18 28.98 9.56
N THR A 104 -57.08 30.30 9.62
CA THR A 104 -58.06 31.25 9.10
C THR A 104 -57.38 32.17 8.10
N ALA A 105 -57.60 31.92 6.81
CA ALA A 105 -57.02 32.72 5.74
C ALA A 105 -58.03 33.79 5.28
N THR A 106 -57.63 35.06 5.30
CA THR A 106 -58.48 36.14 4.76
C THR A 106 -58.36 36.14 3.25
N VAL A 107 -59.47 35.91 2.55
CA VAL A 107 -59.52 35.94 1.09
C VAL A 107 -59.51 37.40 0.64
N PRO A 108 -58.56 37.87 -0.18
CA PRO A 108 -58.56 39.23 -0.70
C PRO A 108 -59.84 39.52 -1.50
N LEU A 109 -60.37 40.76 -1.43
CA LEU A 109 -61.64 41.14 -2.07
C LEU A 109 -61.68 40.82 -3.58
N ALA A 110 -60.53 40.94 -4.27
CA ALA A 110 -60.39 40.63 -5.70
C ALA A 110 -60.60 39.14 -6.05
N GLN A 111 -60.51 38.24 -5.06
CA GLN A 111 -60.73 36.80 -5.20
C GLN A 111 -62.04 36.35 -4.55
N ARG A 112 -62.87 37.27 -4.03
CA ARG A 112 -64.20 36.97 -3.47
C ARG A 112 -65.27 37.04 -4.56
N GLY A 113 -66.10 36.00 -4.64
CA GLY A 113 -67.39 36.10 -5.33
C GLY A 113 -68.39 36.96 -4.54
N LEU A 114 -69.46 37.43 -5.20
CA LEU A 114 -70.48 38.31 -4.61
C LEU A 114 -71.16 37.74 -3.34
N LEU A 115 -71.15 36.40 -3.18
CA LEU A 115 -71.65 35.66 -2.01
C LEU A 115 -70.56 34.86 -1.27
N GLY A 116 -69.28 35.05 -1.61
CA GLY A 116 -68.17 34.28 -1.04
C GLY A 116 -67.77 34.77 0.36
N SER A 117 -67.43 33.84 1.26
CA SER A 117 -66.96 34.17 2.60
C SER A 117 -65.62 34.92 2.54
N GLY A 118 -65.45 35.92 3.41
CA GLY A 118 -64.21 36.70 3.48
C GLY A 118 -63.03 35.97 4.10
N GLN A 119 -63.29 34.79 4.65
CA GLN A 119 -62.31 33.93 5.31
C GLN A 119 -62.52 32.48 4.86
N VAL A 120 -61.41 31.76 4.70
CA VAL A 120 -61.38 30.30 4.59
C VAL A 120 -60.87 29.77 5.93
N ILE A 121 -61.73 29.05 6.62
CA ILE A 121 -61.42 28.39 7.89
C ILE A 121 -61.12 26.93 7.55
N SER A 122 -59.88 26.49 7.77
CA SER A 122 -59.53 25.08 7.67
C SER A 122 -59.80 24.43 9.03
N THR A 123 -60.70 23.46 9.08
CA THR A 123 -60.97 22.67 10.28
C THR A 123 -60.51 21.23 10.10
N CYS A 124 -60.16 20.56 11.19
CA CYS A 124 -59.89 19.12 11.21
C CYS A 124 -60.53 18.46 12.42
N THR A 125 -60.66 17.14 12.33
CA THR A 125 -61.08 16.29 13.45
C THR A 125 -59.90 16.03 14.41
N PRO A 126 -60.16 15.69 15.68
CA PRO A 126 -59.10 15.27 16.61
C PRO A 126 -58.27 14.08 16.08
N ALA A 127 -58.89 13.15 15.36
CA ALA A 127 -58.20 12.01 14.76
C ALA A 127 -57.25 12.42 13.62
N GLU A 128 -57.67 13.35 12.76
CA GLU A 128 -56.82 13.91 11.69
C GLU A 128 -55.64 14.71 12.27
N LEU A 129 -55.88 15.49 13.32
CA LEU A 129 -54.81 16.20 14.02
C LEU A 129 -53.81 15.21 14.64
N LEU A 130 -54.30 14.15 15.29
CA LEU A 130 -53.45 13.12 15.87
C LEU A 130 -52.59 12.43 14.79
N ALA A 131 -53.17 12.09 13.64
CA ALA A 131 -52.43 11.51 12.52
C ALA A 131 -51.37 12.47 11.96
N ALA A 132 -51.68 13.77 11.85
CA ALA A 132 -50.71 14.78 11.43
C ALA A 132 -49.57 14.96 12.45
N MET A 133 -49.87 14.90 13.75
CA MET A 133 -48.88 14.92 14.82
C MET A 133 -47.98 13.68 14.80
N GLU A 134 -48.54 12.50 14.55
CA GLU A 134 -47.78 11.26 14.42
C GLU A 134 -46.81 11.31 13.23
N ALA A 135 -47.27 11.80 12.08
CA ALA A 135 -46.41 12.01 10.91
C ALA A 135 -45.28 13.02 11.17
N ALA A 136 -45.57 14.11 11.89
CA ALA A 136 -44.57 15.09 12.29
C ALA A 136 -43.52 14.50 13.26
N PHE A 137 -43.97 13.70 14.23
CA PHE A 137 -43.09 12.98 15.15
C PHE A 137 -42.17 12.01 14.41
N ALA A 138 -42.75 11.19 13.51
CA ALA A 138 -42.00 10.23 12.72
C ALA A 138 -40.92 10.90 11.86
N THR A 139 -41.23 12.08 11.29
CA THR A 139 -40.25 12.87 10.52
C THR A 139 -39.07 13.30 11.40
N ALA A 140 -39.33 13.83 12.60
CA ALA A 140 -38.26 14.27 13.51
C ALA A 140 -37.39 13.09 13.99
N VAL A 141 -38.02 11.97 14.37
CA VAL A 141 -37.32 10.75 14.78
C VAL A 141 -36.47 10.20 13.65
N ALA A 142 -36.97 10.20 12.41
CA ALA A 142 -36.23 9.71 11.25
C ALA A 142 -34.95 10.51 11.00
N VAL A 143 -35.00 11.85 11.11
CA VAL A 143 -33.82 12.71 10.94
C VAL A 143 -32.78 12.45 12.04
N VAL A 144 -33.21 12.42 13.31
CA VAL A 144 -32.32 12.16 14.46
C VAL A 144 -31.65 10.78 14.32
N THR A 145 -32.44 9.75 14.04
CA THR A 145 -31.94 8.38 13.94
C THR A 145 -30.98 8.22 12.76
N SER A 146 -31.32 8.79 11.61
CA SER A 146 -30.47 8.72 10.41
C SER A 146 -29.13 9.43 10.61
N ALA A 147 -29.12 10.60 11.25
CA ALA A 147 -27.90 11.33 11.57
C ALA A 147 -27.03 10.56 12.59
N GLY A 148 -27.65 10.05 13.65
CA GLY A 148 -26.98 9.22 14.65
C GLY A 148 -26.38 7.94 14.05
N GLU A 149 -27.10 7.26 13.16
CA GLU A 149 -26.60 6.09 12.43
C GLU A 149 -25.43 6.44 11.51
N ALA A 150 -25.50 7.58 10.82
CA ALA A 150 -24.40 8.06 9.98
C ALA A 150 -23.13 8.30 10.80
N TRP A 151 -23.21 8.95 11.96
CA TRP A 151 -22.09 9.10 12.88
C TRP A 151 -21.57 7.75 13.40
N ARG A 152 -22.46 6.89 13.94
CA ARG A 152 -22.06 5.58 14.47
C ARG A 152 -21.36 4.69 13.45
N ARG A 153 -21.74 4.80 12.18
CA ARG A 153 -21.13 4.04 11.08
C ARG A 153 -19.81 4.67 10.60
N ALA A 154 -19.77 5.99 10.40
CA ALA A 154 -18.64 6.62 9.74
C ALA A 154 -17.51 7.01 10.71
N THR A 155 -17.81 7.32 11.98
CA THR A 155 -16.81 7.75 12.96
C THR A 155 -15.75 6.68 13.25
N PRO A 156 -16.09 5.40 13.53
CA PRO A 156 -15.08 4.37 13.74
C PRO A 156 -14.22 4.15 12.49
N ALA A 157 -14.84 4.13 11.31
CA ALA A 157 -14.15 3.92 10.04
C ALA A 157 -13.19 5.08 9.69
N ALA A 158 -13.53 6.32 10.08
CA ALA A 158 -12.64 7.46 9.94
C ALA A 158 -11.47 7.40 10.94
N ALA A 159 -11.72 6.97 12.17
CA ALA A 159 -10.67 6.77 13.17
C ALA A 159 -9.67 5.68 12.73
N GLU A 160 -10.16 4.54 12.26
CA GLU A 160 -9.32 3.47 11.70
C GLU A 160 -8.46 3.97 10.52
N ALA A 161 -9.03 4.78 9.63
CA ALA A 161 -8.29 5.39 8.52
C ALA A 161 -7.22 6.37 9.01
N ALA A 162 -7.50 7.15 10.07
CA ALA A 162 -6.54 8.05 10.68
C ALA A 162 -5.36 7.28 11.30
N ASP A 163 -5.65 6.22 12.05
CA ASP A 163 -4.64 5.35 12.66
C ASP A 163 -3.77 4.68 11.60
N ALA A 164 -4.38 4.16 10.52
CA ALA A 164 -3.65 3.57 9.41
C ALA A 164 -2.75 4.58 8.70
N LEU A 165 -3.21 5.82 8.51
CA LEU A 165 -2.43 6.90 7.92
C LEU A 165 -1.22 7.25 8.78
N LEU A 166 -1.41 7.42 10.09
CA LEU A 166 -0.33 7.68 11.05
C LEU A 166 0.69 6.54 11.06
N HIS A 167 0.22 5.30 11.05
CA HIS A 167 1.08 4.13 11.01
C HIS A 167 1.99 4.11 9.78
N VAL A 168 1.44 4.34 8.58
CA VAL A 168 2.24 4.38 7.34
C VAL A 168 3.19 5.59 7.31
N ARG A 169 2.78 6.75 7.84
CA ARG A 169 3.68 7.91 8.02
C ARG A 169 4.86 7.55 8.92
N ASP A 170 4.63 6.86 10.03
CA ASP A 170 5.68 6.44 10.96
C ASP A 170 6.67 5.48 10.30
N LEU A 171 6.18 4.46 9.60
CA LEU A 171 7.02 3.54 8.84
C LEU A 171 7.83 4.25 7.75
N THR A 172 7.22 5.22 7.06
CA THR A 172 7.89 6.01 6.03
C THR A 172 9.01 6.87 6.63
N ARG A 173 8.77 7.54 7.76
CA ARG A 173 9.79 8.34 8.47
C ARG A 173 10.97 7.50 8.97
N GLN A 174 10.72 6.27 9.42
CA GLN A 174 11.78 5.35 9.83
C GLN A 174 12.63 4.88 8.65
N THR A 175 12.06 4.89 7.44
CA THR A 175 12.72 4.45 6.21
C THR A 175 13.41 5.64 5.54
N ALA A 176 14.59 6.04 6.04
CA ALA A 176 15.37 7.13 5.45
C ALA A 176 15.77 6.84 3.98
N GLY A 177 15.33 7.68 3.03
CA GLY A 177 15.79 7.63 1.63
C GLY A 177 15.01 8.53 0.67
N GLY A 178 15.66 9.03 -0.38
CA GLY A 178 15.11 9.98 -1.36
C GLY A 178 13.96 9.47 -2.24
N LEU A 179 13.44 8.27 -1.98
CA LEU A 179 12.29 7.68 -2.70
C LEU A 179 10.94 7.96 -2.00
N ALA A 180 10.94 8.66 -0.85
CA ALA A 180 9.72 8.90 -0.07
C ALA A 180 8.79 9.99 -0.65
N ALA A 181 9.23 10.80 -1.62
CA ALA A 181 8.47 11.96 -2.06
C ALA A 181 7.10 11.63 -2.69
N GLU A 182 6.96 10.47 -3.37
CA GLU A 182 5.66 10.04 -3.89
C GLU A 182 4.76 9.48 -2.79
N THR A 183 5.32 8.68 -1.87
CA THR A 183 4.63 8.19 -0.67
C THR A 183 4.09 9.34 0.18
N ASP A 184 4.91 10.36 0.45
CA ASP A 184 4.51 11.54 1.23
C ASP A 184 3.36 12.29 0.57
N ARG A 185 3.40 12.49 -0.76
CA ARG A 185 2.30 13.13 -1.51
C ARG A 185 0.99 12.37 -1.40
N LEU A 186 1.03 11.03 -1.50
CA LEU A 186 -0.16 10.19 -1.36
C LEU A 186 -0.74 10.26 0.05
N LEU A 187 0.13 10.26 1.07
CA LEU A 187 -0.28 10.40 2.47
C LEU A 187 -0.87 11.79 2.75
N ASP A 188 -0.30 12.85 2.19
CA ASP A 188 -0.83 14.23 2.32
C ASP A 188 -2.15 14.43 1.56
N GLU A 189 -2.38 13.70 0.47
CA GLU A 189 -3.70 13.66 -0.18
C GLU A 189 -4.72 12.92 0.68
N ALA A 190 -4.34 11.75 1.23
CA ALA A 190 -5.20 10.99 2.12
C ALA A 190 -5.59 11.77 3.38
N ASP A 191 -4.64 12.51 3.97
CA ASP A 191 -4.83 13.31 5.17
C ASP A 191 -5.80 14.48 4.94
N ARG A 192 -5.64 15.19 3.80
CA ARG A 192 -6.56 16.26 3.40
C ARG A 192 -7.98 15.73 3.17
N LEU A 193 -8.11 14.64 2.42
CA LEU A 193 -9.43 14.03 2.15
C LEU A 193 -10.11 13.54 3.43
N LEU A 194 -9.33 12.94 4.34
CA LEU A 194 -9.84 12.50 5.64
C LEU A 194 -10.26 13.70 6.51
N GLY A 195 -9.48 14.78 6.52
CA GLY A 195 -9.82 16.03 7.21
C GLY A 195 -11.10 16.67 6.68
N ASP A 196 -11.24 16.78 5.36
CA ASP A 196 -12.44 17.33 4.70
C ASP A 196 -13.68 16.47 5.01
N LEU A 197 -13.53 15.15 4.95
CA LEU A 197 -14.62 14.22 5.23
C LEU A 197 -15.03 14.26 6.71
N THR A 198 -14.08 14.23 7.64
CA THR A 198 -14.37 14.28 9.08
C THR A 198 -14.98 15.62 9.49
N GLY A 199 -14.52 16.73 8.90
CA GLY A 199 -15.15 18.04 9.07
C GLY A 199 -16.59 18.09 8.54
N THR A 200 -16.84 17.47 7.38
CA THR A 200 -18.20 17.34 6.83
C THR A 200 -19.06 16.44 7.70
N LEU A 201 -18.56 15.27 8.12
CA LEU A 201 -19.29 14.33 8.97
C LEU A 201 -19.74 14.94 10.29
N LEU A 202 -18.93 15.83 10.87
CA LEU A 202 -19.27 16.53 12.11
C LEU A 202 -20.48 17.48 11.95
N SER A 203 -20.58 18.18 10.81
CA SER A 203 -21.59 19.23 10.60
C SER A 203 -22.75 18.86 9.67
N ASP A 204 -22.55 17.87 8.79
CA ASP A 204 -23.53 17.36 7.83
C ASP A 204 -23.42 15.82 7.68
N PRO A 205 -23.77 15.03 8.70
CA PRO A 205 -23.72 13.57 8.64
C PRO A 205 -24.60 12.96 7.53
N LEU A 206 -25.73 13.58 7.18
CA LEU A 206 -26.62 13.10 6.11
C LEU A 206 -26.12 13.45 4.70
N GLY A 207 -25.24 14.45 4.58
CA GLY A 207 -24.59 14.84 3.33
C GLY A 207 -23.18 14.29 3.15
N ALA A 208 -22.55 13.76 4.20
CA ALA A 208 -21.21 13.21 4.15
C ALA A 208 -21.13 11.99 3.20
N ASP A 209 -20.24 12.08 2.21
CA ASP A 209 -19.96 10.99 1.28
C ASP A 209 -18.98 9.98 1.91
N VAL A 210 -19.54 8.95 2.54
CA VAL A 210 -18.76 7.89 3.20
C VAL A 210 -17.90 7.09 2.20
N SER A 211 -18.19 7.13 0.90
CA SER A 211 -17.33 6.50 -0.11
C SER A 211 -15.94 7.16 -0.20
N GLY A 212 -15.82 8.40 0.29
CA GLY A 212 -14.54 9.07 0.48
C GLY A 212 -13.56 8.29 1.37
N LEU A 213 -14.06 7.52 2.36
CA LEU A 213 -13.20 6.67 3.20
C LEU A 213 -12.52 5.56 2.41
N GLU A 214 -13.22 4.94 1.45
CA GLU A 214 -12.59 3.92 0.59
C GLU A 214 -11.48 4.54 -0.25
N ARG A 215 -11.67 5.78 -0.72
CA ARG A 215 -10.62 6.50 -1.44
C ARG A 215 -9.42 6.81 -0.54
N VAL A 216 -9.64 7.23 0.71
CA VAL A 216 -8.58 7.42 1.70
C VAL A 216 -7.82 6.12 1.93
N ARG A 217 -8.52 5.00 2.17
CA ARG A 217 -7.88 3.69 2.35
C ARG A 217 -7.09 3.25 1.12
N ALA A 218 -7.61 3.48 -0.08
CA ALA A 218 -6.90 3.16 -1.32
C ALA A 218 -5.61 3.98 -1.48
N LEU A 219 -5.62 5.26 -1.11
CA LEU A 219 -4.42 6.11 -1.10
C LEU A 219 -3.39 5.62 -0.08
N ILE A 220 -3.83 5.28 1.14
CA ILE A 220 -2.95 4.72 2.18
C ILE A 220 -2.33 3.39 1.72
N ALA A 221 -3.14 2.48 1.17
CA ALA A 221 -2.67 1.19 0.67
C ALA A 221 -1.67 1.35 -0.48
N ARG A 222 -1.92 2.30 -1.39
CA ARG A 222 -0.97 2.62 -2.47
C ARG A 222 0.33 3.20 -1.90
N ALA A 223 0.26 4.12 -0.94
CA ALA A 223 1.43 4.68 -0.29
C ALA A 223 2.29 3.60 0.39
N ASP A 224 1.64 2.64 1.06
CA ASP A 224 2.33 1.51 1.70
C ASP A 224 2.97 0.54 0.70
N ALA A 225 2.31 0.29 -0.44
CA ALA A 225 2.87 -0.52 -1.52
C ALA A 225 4.10 0.14 -2.17
N GLU A 226 4.06 1.46 -2.42
CA GLU A 226 5.20 2.22 -2.93
C GLU A 226 6.37 2.20 -1.93
N ARG A 227 6.09 2.42 -0.64
CA ARG A 227 7.07 2.34 0.45
C ARG A 227 7.74 0.96 0.50
N THR A 228 6.95 -0.11 0.45
CA THR A 228 7.46 -1.49 0.48
C THR A 228 8.33 -1.79 -0.74
N SER A 229 7.88 -1.41 -1.93
CA SER A 229 8.64 -1.58 -3.18
C SER A 229 9.98 -0.85 -3.15
N ALA A 230 10.00 0.38 -2.63
CA ALA A 230 11.22 1.16 -2.44
C ALA A 230 12.18 0.50 -1.43
N ALA A 231 11.65 -0.05 -0.33
CA ALA A 231 12.44 -0.74 0.68
C ALA A 231 13.08 -2.04 0.12
N GLU A 232 12.33 -2.82 -0.65
CA GLU A 232 12.82 -4.03 -1.32
C GLU A 232 13.92 -3.71 -2.35
N LEU A 233 13.70 -2.68 -3.17
CA LEU A 233 14.71 -2.20 -4.12
C LEU A 233 16.00 -1.79 -3.40
N ARG A 234 15.88 -1.03 -2.30
CA ARG A 234 17.02 -0.63 -1.47
C ARG A 234 17.76 -1.83 -0.90
N ALA A 235 17.05 -2.82 -0.37
CA ALA A 235 17.65 -4.04 0.19
C ALA A 235 18.40 -4.84 -0.88
N SER A 236 17.78 -5.02 -2.06
CA SER A 236 18.38 -5.70 -3.21
C SER A 236 19.65 -5.00 -3.70
N LEU A 237 19.60 -3.67 -3.90
CA LEU A 237 20.77 -2.90 -4.32
C LEU A 237 21.88 -2.90 -3.26
N SER A 238 21.52 -2.84 -1.98
CA SER A 238 22.48 -2.93 -0.87
C SER A 238 23.19 -4.29 -0.84
N GLN A 239 22.47 -5.39 -1.11
CA GLN A 239 23.09 -6.71 -1.25
C GLN A 239 24.05 -6.75 -2.44
N ARG A 240 23.62 -6.25 -3.60
CA ARG A 240 24.47 -6.21 -4.80
C ARG A 240 25.73 -5.36 -4.60
N LEU A 241 25.67 -4.28 -3.81
CA LEU A 241 26.85 -3.50 -3.43
C LEU A 241 27.80 -4.27 -2.51
N ARG A 242 27.27 -5.07 -1.57
CA ARG A 242 28.11 -5.99 -0.77
C ARG A 242 28.81 -7.01 -1.66
N ASP A 243 28.08 -7.64 -2.59
CA ASP A 243 28.64 -8.61 -3.52
C ASP A 243 29.72 -7.97 -4.41
N ALA A 244 29.51 -6.73 -4.85
CA ALA A 244 30.49 -5.96 -5.61
C ALA A 244 31.80 -5.77 -4.83
N ARG A 245 31.74 -5.45 -3.53
CA ARG A 245 32.94 -5.33 -2.69
C ARG A 245 33.70 -6.66 -2.58
N THR A 246 32.99 -7.79 -2.52
CA THR A 246 33.61 -9.12 -2.57
C THR A 246 34.33 -9.34 -3.91
N VAL A 247 33.72 -8.98 -5.04
CA VAL A 247 34.35 -9.09 -6.36
C VAL A 247 35.64 -8.24 -6.46
N VAL A 248 35.68 -7.06 -5.85
CA VAL A 248 36.92 -6.26 -5.78
C VAL A 248 38.04 -7.04 -5.09
N ALA A 249 37.77 -7.62 -3.92
CA ALA A 249 38.75 -8.43 -3.20
C ALA A 249 39.22 -9.65 -4.02
N GLU A 250 38.30 -10.30 -4.74
CA GLU A 250 38.66 -11.40 -5.64
C GLU A 250 39.56 -10.95 -6.80
N ILE A 251 39.32 -9.77 -7.37
CA ILE A 251 40.17 -9.19 -8.42
C ILE A 251 41.57 -8.91 -7.88
N GLU A 252 41.70 -8.35 -6.68
CA GLU A 252 43.01 -8.08 -6.06
C GLU A 252 43.81 -9.38 -5.83
N ALA A 253 43.15 -10.42 -5.32
CA ALA A 253 43.78 -11.74 -5.13
C ALA A 253 44.17 -12.40 -6.47
N ALA A 254 43.29 -12.33 -7.47
CA ALA A 254 43.56 -12.86 -8.80
C ALA A 254 44.68 -12.09 -9.52
N GLN A 255 44.75 -10.77 -9.34
CA GLN A 255 45.82 -9.92 -9.87
C GLN A 255 47.17 -10.34 -9.28
N THR A 256 47.24 -10.46 -7.95
CA THR A 256 48.46 -10.92 -7.25
C THR A 256 48.91 -12.30 -7.75
N SER A 257 47.97 -13.23 -7.91
CA SER A 257 48.26 -14.60 -8.38
C SER A 257 48.70 -14.63 -9.84
N ALA A 258 48.07 -13.83 -10.71
CA ALA A 258 48.45 -13.72 -12.12
C ALA A 258 49.81 -13.05 -12.30
N ASP A 259 50.13 -12.04 -11.50
CA ASP A 259 51.45 -11.39 -11.52
C ASP A 259 52.56 -12.33 -11.07
N ALA A 260 52.35 -13.10 -10.00
CA ALA A 260 53.30 -14.13 -9.56
C ALA A 260 53.51 -15.23 -10.62
N ALA A 261 52.42 -15.68 -11.27
CA ALA A 261 52.51 -16.67 -12.35
C ALA A 261 53.26 -16.11 -13.57
N ARG A 262 53.02 -14.84 -13.92
CA ARG A 262 53.72 -14.12 -14.99
C ARG A 262 55.21 -13.99 -14.69
N GLU A 263 55.58 -13.58 -13.48
CA GLU A 263 56.99 -13.49 -13.06
C GLU A 263 57.70 -14.84 -13.15
N ALA A 264 56.99 -15.94 -12.80
CA ALA A 264 57.55 -17.29 -12.87
C ALA A 264 57.82 -17.78 -14.31
N VAL A 265 57.12 -17.24 -15.32
CA VAL A 265 57.35 -17.55 -16.75
C VAL A 265 58.22 -16.52 -17.47
N ASP A 266 58.47 -15.36 -16.86
CA ASP A 266 59.21 -14.27 -17.47
C ASP A 266 60.64 -14.67 -17.86
N GLY A 267 61.05 -14.30 -19.07
CA GLY A 267 62.30 -14.72 -19.70
C GLY A 267 62.45 -16.22 -20.00
N ARG A 268 61.57 -17.10 -19.48
CA ARG A 268 61.65 -18.57 -19.66
C ARG A 268 60.97 -19.06 -20.92
N PHE A 269 60.01 -18.31 -21.44
CA PHE A 269 59.24 -18.63 -22.65
C PHE A 269 59.25 -17.46 -23.63
N PRO A 270 58.94 -17.69 -24.91
CA PRO A 270 58.81 -16.64 -25.92
C PRO A 270 57.81 -15.54 -25.50
N PRO A 271 58.11 -14.24 -25.76
CA PRO A 271 57.25 -13.14 -25.33
C PRO A 271 55.80 -13.20 -25.85
N ASP A 272 55.56 -13.80 -27.02
CA ASP A 272 54.22 -13.97 -27.60
C ASP A 272 53.32 -14.93 -26.79
N LYS A 273 53.91 -15.77 -25.92
CA LYS A 273 53.17 -16.67 -25.03
C LYS A 273 52.79 -16.02 -23.70
N ILE A 274 53.30 -14.83 -23.40
CA ILE A 274 53.09 -14.17 -22.11
C ILE A 274 51.90 -13.20 -22.21
N ILE A 275 50.77 -13.61 -21.63
CA ILE A 275 49.56 -12.79 -21.55
C ILE A 275 49.69 -11.70 -20.47
N VAL A 276 49.36 -10.45 -20.82
CA VAL A 276 49.26 -9.33 -19.87
C VAL A 276 47.82 -8.83 -19.86
N VAL A 277 47.16 -8.95 -18.71
CA VAL A 277 45.79 -8.45 -18.52
C VAL A 277 45.85 -6.98 -18.11
N ARG A 278 45.28 -6.11 -18.94
CA ARG A 278 45.15 -4.67 -18.64
C ARG A 278 43.70 -4.35 -18.28
N GLY A 279 43.50 -3.42 -17.36
CA GLY A 279 42.17 -2.95 -16.99
C GLY A 279 42.21 -1.78 -16.01
N ALA A 280 41.21 -0.91 -16.07
CA ALA A 280 41.03 0.16 -15.10
C ALA A 280 40.73 -0.42 -13.71
N ASP A 281 41.22 0.24 -12.66
CA ASP A 281 40.91 -0.09 -11.28
C ASP A 281 39.38 0.02 -11.05
N PRO A 282 38.69 -1.05 -10.60
CA PRO A 282 37.25 -1.01 -10.36
C PRO A 282 36.85 -0.19 -9.12
N ARG A 283 37.79 0.15 -8.23
CA ARG A 283 37.51 0.79 -6.92
C ARG A 283 36.92 2.21 -7.03
N PRO A 284 37.44 3.13 -7.87
CA PRO A 284 36.91 4.49 -7.95
C PRO A 284 35.45 4.56 -8.38
N GLU A 285 35.05 3.74 -9.37
CA GLU A 285 33.66 3.70 -9.82
C GLU A 285 32.74 3.09 -8.76
N LEU A 286 33.17 2.03 -8.06
CA LEU A 286 32.39 1.46 -6.95
C LEU A 286 32.19 2.48 -5.82
N ALA A 287 33.22 3.25 -5.48
CA ALA A 287 33.13 4.32 -4.49
C ALA A 287 32.16 5.44 -4.92
N ALA A 288 32.13 5.80 -6.20
CA ALA A 288 31.16 6.75 -6.74
C ALA A 288 29.72 6.22 -6.66
N ILE A 289 29.51 4.92 -6.89
CA ILE A 289 28.20 4.27 -6.72
C ILE A 289 27.81 4.22 -5.23
N ASP A 290 28.73 3.93 -4.33
CA ASP A 290 28.50 3.96 -2.87
C ASP A 290 28.11 5.37 -2.40
N ALA A 291 28.71 6.42 -2.95
CA ALA A 291 28.32 7.81 -2.67
C ALA A 291 26.89 8.13 -3.12
N LEU A 292 26.44 7.61 -4.27
CA LEU A 292 25.05 7.73 -4.70
C LEU A 292 24.09 7.01 -3.75
N ALA A 293 24.48 5.82 -3.25
CA ALA A 293 23.70 5.08 -2.26
C ALA A 293 23.59 5.84 -0.94
N ALA A 294 24.69 6.40 -0.45
CA ALA A 294 24.73 7.23 0.76
C ALA A 294 23.87 8.50 0.63
N ALA A 295 23.85 9.11 -0.56
CA ALA A 295 23.01 10.26 -0.87
C ALA A 295 21.54 9.90 -1.17
N GLY A 296 21.16 8.62 -1.12
CA GLY A 296 19.77 8.17 -1.35
C GLY A 296 19.32 8.19 -2.81
N HIS A 297 20.21 8.35 -3.77
CA HIS A 297 19.92 8.39 -5.20
C HIS A 297 19.82 6.99 -5.82
N TRP A 298 18.97 6.14 -5.24
CA TRP A 298 18.86 4.71 -5.59
C TRP A 298 18.50 4.44 -7.05
N ALA A 299 17.70 5.32 -7.67
CA ALA A 299 17.31 5.21 -9.07
C ALA A 299 18.52 5.20 -10.04
N LEU A 300 19.63 5.85 -9.68
CA LEU A 300 20.81 5.97 -10.53
C LEU A 300 21.79 4.78 -10.39
N ILE A 301 21.60 3.92 -9.39
CA ILE A 301 22.56 2.85 -9.02
C ILE A 301 22.46 1.66 -9.96
N SER A 302 21.24 1.20 -10.28
CA SER A 302 21.03 -0.08 -10.99
C SER A 302 21.81 -0.18 -12.33
N PRO A 303 21.74 0.79 -13.26
CA PRO A 303 22.49 0.70 -14.52
C PRO A 303 24.01 0.77 -14.31
N ARG A 304 24.49 1.67 -13.44
CA ARG A 304 25.93 1.83 -13.14
C ARG A 304 26.53 0.57 -12.51
N LEU A 305 25.85 0.02 -11.50
CA LEU A 305 26.29 -1.19 -10.80
C LEU A 305 26.28 -2.41 -11.73
N SER A 306 25.33 -2.49 -12.66
CA SER A 306 25.28 -3.57 -13.65
C SER A 306 26.43 -3.49 -14.66
N ALA A 307 26.75 -2.28 -15.15
CA ALA A 307 27.90 -2.06 -16.04
C ALA A 307 29.22 -2.35 -15.33
N TRP A 308 29.38 -1.83 -14.11
CA TRP A 308 30.54 -2.07 -13.24
C TRP A 308 30.76 -3.57 -13.01
N ASN A 309 29.70 -4.30 -12.62
CA ASN A 309 29.81 -5.72 -12.29
C ASN A 309 30.18 -6.59 -13.50
N ARG A 310 29.72 -6.21 -14.70
CA ARG A 310 30.12 -6.87 -15.95
C ARG A 310 31.61 -6.70 -16.19
N GLN A 311 32.11 -5.47 -16.17
CA GLN A 311 33.52 -5.15 -16.39
C GLN A 311 34.43 -5.81 -15.34
N ALA A 312 34.02 -5.78 -14.08
CA ALA A 312 34.75 -6.40 -12.98
C ALA A 312 34.88 -7.93 -13.18
N ARG A 313 33.79 -8.61 -13.55
CA ARG A 313 33.80 -10.06 -13.79
C ARG A 313 34.58 -10.46 -15.03
N GLU A 314 34.50 -9.68 -16.12
CA GLU A 314 35.32 -9.88 -17.32
C GLU A 314 36.81 -9.78 -16.97
N ARG A 315 37.21 -8.77 -16.20
CA ARG A 315 38.59 -8.63 -15.72
C ARG A 315 39.02 -9.79 -14.84
N LEU A 316 38.19 -10.21 -13.89
CA LEU A 316 38.47 -11.34 -13.01
C LEU A 316 38.69 -12.64 -13.81
N ALA A 317 37.83 -12.90 -14.79
CA ALA A 317 37.95 -14.06 -15.68
C ALA A 317 39.24 -14.01 -16.51
N ALA A 318 39.59 -12.85 -17.06
CA ALA A 318 40.83 -12.65 -17.80
C ALA A 318 42.08 -12.91 -16.93
N LEU A 319 42.10 -12.42 -15.68
CA LEU A 319 43.19 -12.65 -14.74
C LEU A 319 43.36 -14.14 -14.40
N ARG A 320 42.26 -14.83 -14.08
CA ARG A 320 42.27 -16.27 -13.81
C ARG A 320 42.73 -17.08 -15.03
N SER A 321 42.30 -16.69 -16.23
CA SER A 321 42.72 -17.34 -17.48
C SER A 321 44.21 -17.15 -17.75
N ALA A 322 44.74 -15.93 -17.54
CA ALA A 322 46.17 -15.66 -17.69
C ALA A 322 47.02 -16.48 -16.69
N GLN A 323 46.61 -16.52 -15.42
CA GLN A 323 47.26 -17.34 -14.39
C GLN A 323 47.29 -18.82 -14.78
N ALA A 324 46.15 -19.37 -15.19
CA ALA A 324 46.03 -20.77 -15.59
C ALA A 324 46.92 -21.09 -16.80
N HIS A 325 46.95 -20.20 -17.79
CA HIS A 325 47.82 -20.31 -18.96
C HIS A 325 49.30 -20.34 -18.58
N HIS A 326 49.78 -19.37 -17.79
CA HIS A 326 51.19 -19.32 -17.37
C HIS A 326 51.59 -20.54 -16.52
N THR A 327 50.71 -20.97 -15.61
CA THR A 327 50.93 -22.18 -14.80
C THR A 327 50.99 -23.43 -15.69
N GLY A 328 50.13 -23.50 -16.72
CA GLY A 328 50.12 -24.57 -17.72
C GLY A 328 51.42 -24.66 -18.50
N LEU A 329 52.00 -23.53 -18.93
CA LEU A 329 53.30 -23.51 -19.63
C LEU A 329 54.41 -24.13 -18.76
N LEU A 330 54.45 -23.79 -17.47
CA LEU A 330 55.44 -24.36 -16.53
C LEU A 330 55.21 -25.84 -16.30
N ALA A 331 53.95 -26.26 -16.12
CA ALA A 331 53.59 -27.64 -15.93
C ALA A 331 53.99 -28.51 -17.14
N GLU A 332 53.67 -28.06 -18.35
CA GLU A 332 54.02 -28.76 -19.59
C GLU A 332 55.54 -28.88 -19.76
N ARG A 333 56.30 -27.80 -19.48
CA ARG A 333 57.77 -27.85 -19.50
C ARG A 333 58.31 -28.88 -18.51
N ASN A 334 57.77 -28.91 -17.29
CA ASN A 334 58.21 -29.86 -16.25
C ASN A 334 57.83 -31.30 -16.60
N GLU A 335 56.66 -31.53 -17.18
CA GLU A 335 56.23 -32.85 -17.66
C GLU A 335 57.17 -33.36 -18.76
N LEU A 336 57.48 -32.53 -19.76
CA LEU A 336 58.40 -32.92 -20.84
C LEU A 336 59.80 -33.23 -20.30
N ARG A 337 60.28 -32.49 -19.30
CA ARG A 337 61.55 -32.80 -18.60
C ARG A 337 61.49 -34.15 -17.91
N GLY A 338 60.43 -34.42 -17.14
CA GLY A 338 60.23 -35.71 -16.48
C GLY A 338 60.13 -36.88 -17.46
N ARG A 339 59.43 -36.70 -18.59
CA ARG A 339 59.35 -37.69 -19.68
C ARG A 339 60.72 -37.97 -20.29
N LEU A 340 61.50 -36.93 -20.60
CA LEU A 340 62.86 -37.08 -21.12
C LEU A 340 63.75 -37.84 -20.13
N ASP A 341 63.71 -37.47 -18.84
CA ASP A 341 64.50 -38.14 -17.80
C ASP A 341 64.12 -39.63 -17.67
N ALA A 342 62.82 -39.96 -17.76
CA ALA A 342 62.35 -41.35 -17.75
C ALA A 342 62.85 -42.14 -18.98
N PHE A 343 62.80 -41.56 -20.18
CA PHE A 343 63.31 -42.21 -21.38
C PHE A 343 64.84 -42.41 -21.34
N ARG A 344 65.59 -41.46 -20.77
CA ARG A 344 67.03 -41.60 -20.56
C ARG A 344 67.35 -42.70 -19.56
N ALA A 345 66.61 -42.79 -18.45
CA ALA A 345 66.76 -43.89 -17.50
C ALA A 345 66.46 -45.26 -18.16
N LYS A 346 65.43 -45.32 -19.03
CA LYS A 346 65.12 -46.51 -19.83
C LYS A 346 66.27 -46.89 -20.77
N ALA A 347 66.83 -45.92 -21.51
CA ALA A 347 67.99 -46.16 -22.37
C ALA A 347 69.20 -46.69 -21.58
N LEU A 348 69.50 -46.09 -20.42
CA LEU A 348 70.60 -46.52 -19.54
C LEU A 348 70.42 -47.97 -19.07
N SER A 349 69.24 -48.34 -18.56
CA SER A 349 68.94 -49.72 -18.13
C SER A 349 69.07 -50.79 -19.22
N ARG A 350 69.06 -50.39 -20.50
CA ARG A 350 69.21 -51.27 -21.66
C ARG A 350 70.60 -51.17 -22.31
N GLY A 351 71.55 -50.47 -21.67
CA GLY A 351 72.92 -50.29 -22.18
C GLY A 351 72.96 -49.53 -23.50
N LEU A 352 72.12 -48.50 -23.63
CA LEU A 352 71.98 -47.65 -24.82
C LEU A 352 72.39 -46.18 -24.56
N ASP A 353 73.07 -45.91 -23.44
CA ASP A 353 73.38 -44.54 -23.01
C ASP A 353 74.36 -43.82 -23.96
N GLU A 354 75.30 -44.56 -24.54
CA GLU A 354 76.31 -44.08 -25.50
C GLU A 354 75.96 -44.42 -26.95
N ASP A 355 74.71 -44.76 -27.25
CA ASP A 355 74.31 -45.08 -28.62
C ASP A 355 74.50 -43.85 -29.53
N PRO A 356 75.30 -43.93 -30.61
CA PRO A 356 75.66 -42.78 -31.44
C PRO A 356 74.46 -42.07 -32.08
N GLN A 357 73.32 -42.74 -32.22
CA GLN A 357 72.10 -42.15 -32.77
C GLN A 357 71.20 -41.53 -31.68
N LEU A 358 71.19 -42.09 -30.47
CA LEU A 358 70.32 -41.65 -29.39
C LEU A 358 70.91 -40.49 -28.58
N SER A 359 72.23 -40.46 -28.34
CA SER A 359 72.85 -39.41 -27.52
C SER A 359 72.67 -38.00 -28.11
N PRO A 360 72.81 -37.75 -29.43
CA PRO A 360 72.56 -36.42 -30.01
C PRO A 360 71.09 -35.97 -29.90
N LEU A 361 70.15 -36.91 -30.05
CA LEU A 361 68.72 -36.63 -29.92
C LEU A 361 68.35 -36.30 -28.46
N ALA A 362 68.90 -37.04 -27.50
CA ALA A 362 68.74 -36.76 -26.07
C ALA A 362 69.31 -35.40 -25.69
N GLN A 363 70.48 -35.05 -26.23
CA GLN A 363 71.11 -33.75 -25.99
C GLN A 363 70.28 -32.61 -26.59
N THR A 364 69.79 -32.76 -27.83
CA THR A 364 68.91 -31.77 -28.47
C THR A 364 67.64 -31.54 -27.66
N ALA A 365 66.97 -32.60 -27.21
CA ALA A 365 65.78 -32.49 -26.37
C ALA A 365 66.09 -31.81 -25.03
N ARG A 366 67.24 -32.10 -24.42
CA ARG A 366 67.70 -31.47 -23.18
C ARG A 366 67.97 -29.98 -23.38
N ASP A 367 68.67 -29.60 -24.43
CA ASP A 367 69.04 -28.22 -24.72
C ASP A 367 67.79 -27.35 -24.90
N VAL A 368 66.84 -27.80 -25.73
CA VAL A 368 65.59 -27.06 -25.98
C VAL A 368 64.75 -26.92 -24.70
N LEU A 369 64.75 -27.92 -23.81
CA LEU A 369 63.98 -27.87 -22.56
C LEU A 369 64.63 -27.04 -21.45
N HIS A 370 65.96 -26.92 -21.44
CA HIS A 370 66.72 -26.24 -20.38
C HIS A 370 67.19 -24.84 -20.75
N GLN A 371 67.31 -24.53 -22.04
CA GLN A 371 67.59 -23.18 -22.53
C GLN A 371 66.36 -22.28 -22.42
N ALA A 372 66.62 -20.99 -22.20
CA ALA A 372 65.60 -19.95 -22.16
C ALA A 372 65.83 -18.99 -23.35
N PRO A 373 64.79 -18.61 -24.12
CA PRO A 373 63.38 -19.04 -24.01
C PRO A 373 63.14 -20.47 -24.52
N CYS A 374 62.29 -21.22 -23.83
CA CYS A 374 61.89 -22.58 -24.19
C CYS A 374 60.68 -22.54 -25.12
N ASP A 375 60.83 -22.97 -26.38
CA ASP A 375 59.71 -23.25 -27.28
C ASP A 375 59.14 -24.64 -26.97
N LEU A 376 57.96 -24.69 -26.35
CA LEU A 376 57.29 -25.94 -25.97
C LEU A 376 56.95 -26.84 -27.15
N ALA A 377 56.62 -26.28 -28.32
CA ALA A 377 56.30 -27.07 -29.50
C ALA A 377 57.57 -27.75 -30.03
N ALA A 378 58.67 -27.01 -30.12
CA ALA A 378 59.97 -27.56 -30.49
C ALA A 378 60.46 -28.60 -29.46
N ALA A 379 60.29 -28.32 -28.17
CA ALA A 379 60.66 -29.21 -27.07
C ALA A 379 59.90 -30.54 -27.13
N ARG A 380 58.57 -30.49 -27.31
CA ARG A 380 57.70 -31.66 -27.47
C ARG A 380 58.15 -32.52 -28.65
N ALA A 381 58.34 -31.90 -29.81
CA ALA A 381 58.80 -32.61 -31.00
C ALA A 381 60.20 -33.22 -30.84
N ALA A 382 61.08 -32.62 -30.04
CA ALA A 382 62.41 -33.17 -29.75
C ALA A 382 62.35 -34.39 -28.81
N VAL A 383 61.51 -34.34 -27.78
CA VAL A 383 61.27 -35.47 -26.87
C VAL A 383 60.61 -36.64 -27.59
N GLU A 384 59.62 -36.38 -28.44
CA GLU A 384 58.95 -37.42 -29.24
C GLU A 384 59.93 -38.09 -30.22
N ARG A 385 60.75 -37.31 -30.93
CA ARG A 385 61.81 -37.85 -31.80
C ARG A 385 62.79 -38.76 -31.03
N TYR A 386 63.17 -38.39 -29.82
CA TYR A 386 64.03 -39.24 -28.97
C TYR A 386 63.31 -40.52 -28.52
N GLN A 387 62.05 -40.41 -28.11
CA GLN A 387 61.22 -41.55 -27.72
C GLN A 387 61.05 -42.57 -28.86
N ASP A 388 60.76 -42.10 -30.07
CA ASP A 388 60.55 -42.94 -31.25
C ASP A 388 61.84 -43.66 -31.64
N ALA A 389 62.97 -42.93 -31.68
CA ALA A 389 64.28 -43.51 -31.95
C ALA A 389 64.67 -44.56 -30.89
N LEU A 390 64.46 -44.27 -29.61
CA LEU A 390 64.72 -45.22 -28.52
C LEU A 390 63.88 -46.50 -28.68
N SER A 391 62.60 -46.35 -29.01
CA SER A 391 61.70 -47.49 -29.20
C SER A 391 62.09 -48.34 -30.41
N ALA A 392 62.46 -47.70 -31.52
CA ALA A 392 62.95 -48.38 -32.72
C ALA A 392 64.26 -49.13 -32.46
N THR A 393 65.22 -48.54 -31.76
CA THR A 393 66.51 -49.18 -31.42
C THR A 393 66.32 -50.36 -30.46
N ILE A 394 65.41 -50.26 -29.48
CA ILE A 394 65.08 -51.40 -28.61
C ILE A 394 64.48 -52.54 -29.43
N ALA A 395 63.49 -52.26 -30.28
CA ALA A 395 62.87 -53.27 -31.13
C ALA A 395 63.87 -53.94 -32.08
N ALA A 396 64.79 -53.17 -32.66
CA ALA A 396 65.85 -53.69 -33.53
C ALA A 396 66.88 -54.56 -32.79
N ARG A 397 67.13 -54.31 -31.49
CA ARG A 397 67.98 -55.16 -30.63
C ARG A 397 67.26 -56.43 -30.18
N GLU A 398 65.94 -56.39 -29.99
CA GLU A 398 65.14 -57.56 -29.59
C GLU A 398 64.83 -58.49 -30.77
N ALA A 399 64.88 -57.99 -32.01
CA ALA A 399 64.71 -58.78 -33.24
C ALA A 399 66.02 -59.39 -33.78
N ARG A 400 67.17 -59.04 -33.22
CA ARG A 400 68.49 -59.64 -33.48
C ARG A 400 68.81 -60.66 -32.41
#